data_AF-A0A0M8N4X3-F1
#
_entry.id   AF-A0A0M8N4X3-F1
#
_cell.length_a   1.000
_cell.length_b   1.000
_cell.length_c   1.000
_cell.angle_alpha   90.00
_cell.angle_beta   90.00
_cell.angle_gamma   90.00
#
_symmetry.space_group_name_H-M   'P 1'
#
loop_
_entity.id
_entity.type
_entity.pdbx_description
1 polymer ?
#
loop_
_entity_poly.entity_id
_entity_poly.type
_entity_poly.pdbx_seq_one_letter_code
_entity_poly.pdbx_strand_id
1 'polypeptide(L)'
;MATIPAVKQSFLAAQTQLLAQPLAPSRAWLAGNSAGDAPLPEALVREALAGVNQAVVQHARRAYAPLASRNVAEQIEELYGREGADEGAEGDGIDRGCDLKELPDERPEREAHEYPAEAHRYRAAVARLRELSERREALAVRVGRLRRVRAAVEDLRTGDGGAGLQENLATRGSAVERELERMRLLMGVEEFLDERVFRDA
;
A
#
# COMPACT_ATOMS: atom_id res chain seq x y z
N MET A 1 1.33 -3.11 16.37
CA MET A 1 2.07 -4.02 15.47
C MET A 1 1.23 -5.27 15.27
N ALA A 2 1.05 -5.73 14.03
CA ALA A 2 0.43 -7.03 13.76
C ALA A 2 1.46 -8.15 13.99
N THR A 3 1.05 -9.27 14.58
CA THR A 3 1.92 -10.45 14.76
C THR A 3 2.08 -11.20 13.43
N ILE A 4 3.18 -11.93 13.25
CA ILE A 4 3.45 -12.70 12.01
C ILE A 4 2.28 -13.65 11.65
N PRO A 5 1.70 -14.41 12.59
CA PRO A 5 0.51 -15.23 12.31
C PRO A 5 -0.71 -14.43 11.85
N ALA A 6 -0.90 -13.22 12.39
CA ALA A 6 -2.01 -12.36 11.99
C ALA A 6 -1.85 -11.83 10.55
N VAL A 7 -0.60 -11.60 10.11
CA VAL A 7 -0.30 -11.23 8.72
C VAL A 7 -0.54 -12.41 7.77
N LYS A 8 -0.14 -13.63 8.16
CA LYS A 8 -0.41 -14.85 7.38
C LYS A 8 -1.92 -15.10 7.25
N GLN A 9 -2.67 -14.95 8.35
CA GLN A 9 -4.11 -15.10 8.35
C GLN A 9 -4.81 -14.06 7.47
N SER A 10 -4.40 -12.78 7.53
CA SER A 10 -4.97 -11.73 6.69
C SER A 10 -4.68 -11.95 5.20
N PHE A 11 -3.48 -12.44 4.87
CA PHE A 11 -3.14 -12.86 3.51
C PHE A 11 -4.06 -13.98 3.01
N LEU A 12 -4.22 -15.06 3.78
CA LEU A 12 -5.09 -16.18 3.39
C LEU A 12 -6.55 -15.74 3.22
N ALA A 13 -7.04 -14.84 4.09
CA ALA A 13 -8.37 -14.26 3.97
C ALA A 13 -8.52 -13.45 2.67
N ALA A 14 -7.51 -12.63 2.33
CA ALA A 14 -7.51 -11.86 1.09
C ALA A 14 -7.51 -12.76 -0.15
N GLN A 15 -6.67 -13.80 -0.19
CA GLN A 15 -6.65 -14.76 -1.31
C GLN A 15 -7.97 -15.51 -1.45
N THR A 16 -8.56 -15.92 -0.34
CA THR A 16 -9.87 -16.57 -0.32
C THR A 16 -10.96 -15.65 -0.89
N GLN A 17 -10.92 -14.36 -0.57
CA GLN A 17 -11.86 -13.38 -1.09
C GLN A 17 -11.70 -13.16 -2.60
N LEU A 18 -10.47 -13.19 -3.13
CA LEU A 18 -10.22 -13.12 -4.56
C LEU A 18 -10.83 -14.34 -5.29
N LEU A 19 -10.64 -15.54 -4.73
CA LEU A 19 -11.18 -16.78 -5.31
C LEU A 19 -12.71 -16.87 -5.22
N ALA A 20 -13.31 -16.21 -4.24
CA ALA A 20 -14.76 -16.16 -4.05
C ALA A 20 -15.44 -14.99 -4.80
N GLN A 21 -14.72 -14.28 -5.69
CA GLN A 21 -15.33 -13.22 -6.47
C GLN A 21 -16.46 -13.75 -7.35
N PRO A 22 -17.57 -13.00 -7.48
CA PRO A 22 -18.68 -13.40 -8.34
C PRO A 22 -18.22 -13.41 -9.80
N LEU A 23 -18.56 -14.48 -10.48
CA LEU A 23 -18.33 -14.64 -11.91
C LEU A 23 -19.28 -13.73 -12.67
N ALA A 24 -18.73 -13.05 -13.68
CA ALA A 24 -19.47 -12.29 -14.67
C ALA A 24 -19.21 -12.87 -16.06
N PRO A 25 -20.21 -12.87 -16.96
CA PRO A 25 -20.04 -13.34 -18.32
C PRO A 25 -19.04 -12.45 -19.04
N SER A 26 -18.10 -13.05 -19.76
CA SER A 26 -17.10 -12.31 -20.52
C SER A 26 -17.73 -11.62 -21.73
N ARG A 27 -17.15 -10.51 -22.19
CA ARG A 27 -17.62 -9.80 -23.40
C ARG A 27 -17.61 -10.70 -24.64
N ALA A 28 -16.60 -11.57 -24.75
CA ALA A 28 -16.50 -12.53 -25.84
C ALA A 28 -17.66 -13.54 -25.82
N TRP A 29 -18.01 -14.05 -24.63
CA TRP A 29 -19.14 -14.97 -24.48
C TRP A 29 -20.47 -14.29 -24.81
N LEU A 30 -20.68 -13.05 -24.35
CA LEU A 30 -21.90 -12.28 -24.67
C LEU A 30 -22.05 -12.05 -26.17
N ALA A 31 -20.97 -11.68 -26.87
CA ALA A 31 -20.98 -11.51 -28.32
C ALA A 31 -21.32 -12.82 -29.05
N GLY A 32 -20.75 -13.95 -28.59
CA GLY A 32 -21.08 -15.27 -29.13
C GLY A 32 -22.52 -15.68 -28.89
N ASN A 33 -23.07 -15.43 -27.69
CA ASN A 33 -24.46 -15.74 -27.36
C ASN A 33 -25.43 -14.92 -28.25
N SER A 34 -25.16 -13.63 -28.44
CA SER A 34 -26.01 -12.75 -29.27
C SER A 34 -25.94 -13.06 -30.77
N ALA A 35 -24.83 -13.63 -31.25
CA ALA A 35 -24.63 -13.96 -32.66
C ALA A 35 -25.09 -15.38 -33.05
N GLY A 36 -25.47 -16.22 -32.09
CA GLY A 36 -25.93 -17.58 -32.34
C GLY A 36 -27.36 -17.65 -32.88
N ASP A 37 -27.68 -18.74 -33.59
CA ASP A 37 -29.03 -18.98 -34.15
C ASP A 37 -30.13 -19.11 -33.08
N ALA A 38 -29.74 -19.45 -31.85
CA ALA A 38 -30.64 -19.57 -30.70
C ALA A 38 -29.99 -18.97 -29.43
N PRO A 39 -30.05 -17.63 -29.25
CA PRO A 39 -29.43 -16.96 -28.10
C PRO A 39 -30.10 -17.38 -26.79
N LEU A 40 -29.30 -17.63 -25.74
CA LEU A 40 -29.83 -17.86 -24.40
C LEU A 40 -30.48 -16.56 -23.88
N PRO A 41 -31.72 -16.63 -23.34
CA PRO A 41 -32.36 -15.49 -22.70
C PRO A 41 -31.53 -14.96 -21.52
N GLU A 42 -31.36 -13.64 -21.44
CA GLU A 42 -30.57 -13.00 -20.39
C GLU A 42 -31.05 -13.36 -18.98
N ALA A 43 -32.36 -13.56 -18.81
CA ALA A 43 -32.95 -13.97 -17.53
C ALA A 43 -32.42 -15.32 -17.03
N LEU A 44 -32.33 -16.32 -17.92
CA LEU A 44 -31.82 -17.65 -17.58
C LEU A 44 -30.31 -17.61 -17.28
N VAL A 45 -29.57 -16.80 -18.04
CA VAL A 45 -28.14 -16.59 -17.81
C VAL A 45 -27.90 -15.96 -16.44
N ARG A 46 -28.71 -14.97 -16.08
CA ARG A 46 -28.62 -14.28 -14.78
C ARG A 46 -28.96 -15.22 -13.62
N GLU A 47 -30.00 -16.04 -13.78
CA GLU A 47 -30.40 -17.04 -12.78
C GLU A 47 -29.31 -18.11 -12.58
N ALA A 48 -28.78 -18.66 -13.68
CA ALA A 48 -27.69 -19.63 -13.63
C ALA A 48 -26.43 -19.04 -12.97
N LEU A 49 -26.06 -17.81 -13.34
CA LEU A 49 -24.93 -17.09 -12.72
C LEU A 49 -25.16 -16.84 -11.23
N ALA A 50 -26.37 -16.45 -10.83
CA ALA A 50 -26.72 -16.27 -9.42
C ALA A 50 -26.56 -17.58 -8.64
N GLY A 51 -27.04 -18.70 -9.19
CA GLY A 51 -26.89 -20.02 -8.59
C GLY A 51 -25.42 -20.45 -8.45
N VAL A 52 -24.61 -20.28 -9.50
CA VAL A 52 -23.18 -20.60 -9.47
C VAL A 52 -22.45 -19.72 -8.46
N ASN A 53 -22.68 -18.41 -8.47
CA ASN A 53 -22.04 -17.48 -7.53
C ASN A 53 -22.42 -17.81 -6.08
N GLN A 54 -23.67 -18.19 -5.83
CA GLN A 54 -24.10 -18.64 -4.52
C GLN A 54 -23.38 -19.94 -4.10
N ALA A 55 -23.23 -20.90 -5.01
CA ALA A 55 -22.50 -22.14 -4.75
C ALA A 55 -21.01 -21.89 -4.45
N VAL A 56 -20.37 -20.98 -5.19
CA VAL A 56 -18.97 -20.56 -4.95
C VAL A 56 -18.82 -19.96 -3.56
N VAL A 57 -19.71 -19.05 -3.15
CA VAL A 57 -19.67 -18.45 -1.81
C VAL A 57 -19.90 -19.49 -0.72
N GLN A 58 -20.84 -20.42 -0.92
CA GLN A 58 -21.08 -21.52 0.03
C GLN A 58 -19.87 -22.45 0.15
N HIS A 59 -19.24 -22.81 -0.96
CA HIS A 59 -18.02 -23.61 -0.97
C HIS A 59 -16.89 -22.86 -0.25
N ALA A 60 -16.65 -21.60 -0.59
CA ALA A 60 -15.59 -20.81 0.03
C ALA A 60 -15.75 -20.73 1.55
N ARG A 61 -16.97 -20.56 2.05
CA ARG A 61 -17.26 -20.57 3.51
C ARG A 61 -17.02 -21.93 4.17
N ARG A 62 -17.29 -23.04 3.47
CA ARG A 62 -17.11 -24.40 4.00
C ARG A 62 -15.65 -24.85 3.95
N ALA A 63 -14.96 -24.62 2.84
CA ALA A 63 -13.58 -25.04 2.63
C ALA A 63 -12.59 -24.16 3.41
N TYR A 64 -12.86 -22.86 3.51
CA TYR A 64 -11.98 -21.88 4.15
C TYR A 64 -12.64 -21.26 5.38
N ALA A 65 -13.06 -22.13 6.31
CA ALA A 65 -13.59 -21.66 7.59
C ALA A 65 -12.52 -20.84 8.34
N PRO A 66 -12.91 -19.80 9.12
CA PRO A 66 -11.94 -18.94 9.81
C PRO A 66 -10.94 -19.69 10.71
N LEU A 67 -11.42 -20.78 11.34
CA LEU A 67 -10.58 -21.65 12.16
C LEU A 67 -9.57 -22.46 11.32
N ALA A 68 -9.96 -22.91 10.14
CA ALA A 68 -9.07 -23.61 9.21
C ALA A 68 -7.95 -22.68 8.71
N SER A 69 -8.29 -21.44 8.33
CA SER A 69 -7.30 -20.44 7.92
C SER A 69 -6.31 -20.10 9.04
N ARG A 70 -6.78 -20.07 10.29
CA ARG A 70 -5.90 -19.90 11.46
C ARG A 70 -4.97 -21.10 11.66
N ASN A 71 -5.49 -22.33 11.63
CA ASN A 71 -4.68 -23.53 11.78
C ASN A 71 -3.63 -23.65 10.67
N VAL A 72 -3.98 -23.31 9.42
CA VAL A 72 -3.02 -23.28 8.30
C VAL A 72 -1.96 -22.22 8.52
N ALA A 73 -2.33 -21.02 9.00
CA ALA A 73 -1.35 -19.99 9.33
C ALA A 73 -0.37 -20.44 10.43
N GLU A 74 -0.87 -21.13 11.46
CA GLU A 74 -0.06 -21.72 12.53
C GLU A 74 0.83 -22.86 12.02
N GLN A 75 0.33 -23.75 11.15
CA GLN A 75 1.13 -24.81 10.52
C GLN A 75 2.23 -24.25 9.63
N ILE A 76 1.95 -23.18 8.87
CA ILE A 76 2.98 -22.49 8.08
C ILE A 76 4.02 -21.87 9.02
N GLU A 77 3.61 -21.25 10.13
CA GLU A 77 4.55 -20.76 11.13
C GLU A 77 5.43 -21.89 11.71
N GLU A 78 4.85 -23.03 12.07
CA GLU A 78 5.58 -24.17 12.60
C GLU A 78 6.53 -24.79 11.57
N LEU A 79 6.11 -24.91 10.31
CA LEU A 79 6.96 -25.42 9.23
C LEU A 79 8.15 -24.50 9.00
N TYR A 80 7.94 -23.19 8.86
CA TYR A 80 9.04 -22.24 8.71
C TYR A 80 9.94 -22.20 9.96
N GLY A 81 9.37 -22.36 11.15
CA GLY A 81 10.14 -22.44 12.40
C GLY A 81 10.96 -23.74 12.51
N ARG A 82 10.43 -24.86 12.01
CA ARG A 82 11.12 -26.17 11.98
C ARG A 82 12.20 -26.21 10.90
N GLU A 83 11.90 -25.72 9.69
CA GLU A 83 12.85 -25.65 8.57
C GLU A 83 14.03 -24.73 8.91
N GLY A 84 13.78 -23.58 9.56
CA GLY A 84 14.84 -22.73 10.10
C GLY A 84 15.62 -23.33 11.28
N ALA A 85 15.08 -24.37 11.96
CA ALA A 85 15.77 -25.06 13.06
C ALA A 85 16.57 -26.29 12.58
N ASP A 86 16.08 -27.03 11.58
CA ASP A 86 16.78 -28.18 10.98
C ASP A 86 17.92 -27.73 10.03
N GLU A 87 17.77 -26.60 9.32
CA GLU A 87 18.87 -26.05 8.49
C GLU A 87 20.02 -25.47 9.34
N GLY A 88 19.78 -25.19 10.62
CA GLY A 88 20.84 -24.81 11.57
C GLY A 88 21.75 -25.98 12.00
N ALA A 89 21.44 -27.22 11.63
CA ALA A 89 22.19 -28.40 12.08
C ALA A 89 23.19 -28.95 11.05
N GLU A 90 23.02 -28.79 9.73
CA GLU A 90 23.97 -29.38 8.76
C GLU A 90 23.88 -28.87 7.30
N GLY A 91 23.18 -27.77 7.01
CA GLY A 91 22.99 -27.28 5.63
C GLY A 91 23.87 -26.09 5.26
N ASP A 92 24.83 -26.29 4.35
CA ASP A 92 25.58 -25.24 3.62
C ASP A 92 24.64 -24.47 2.66
N GLY A 93 23.70 -23.70 3.20
CA GLY A 93 22.70 -22.95 2.46
C GLY A 93 22.41 -21.61 3.12
N ILE A 94 22.40 -20.54 2.33
CA ILE A 94 21.93 -19.23 2.78
C ILE A 94 20.41 -19.33 2.91
N ASP A 95 19.89 -19.26 4.14
CA ASP A 95 18.44 -19.22 4.41
C ASP A 95 17.80 -18.08 3.58
N ARG A 96 16.67 -18.39 2.92
CA ARG A 96 15.92 -17.43 2.10
C ARG A 96 15.39 -16.25 2.91
N GLY A 97 15.42 -16.33 4.25
CA GLY A 97 15.12 -15.25 5.19
C GLY A 97 16.33 -14.46 5.69
N CYS A 98 17.58 -14.90 5.46
CA CYS A 98 18.76 -14.19 5.97
C CYS A 98 18.91 -12.82 5.32
N ASP A 99 18.98 -11.77 6.15
CA ASP A 99 19.44 -10.46 5.66
C ASP A 99 20.87 -10.66 5.18
N LEU A 100 21.10 -10.42 3.88
CA LEU A 100 22.41 -10.62 3.25
C LEU A 100 23.53 -9.79 3.94
N LYS A 101 23.18 -8.84 4.80
CA LYS A 101 24.12 -8.10 5.63
C LYS A 101 24.72 -8.91 6.78
N GLU A 102 24.04 -9.95 7.23
CA GLU A 102 24.43 -10.81 8.35
C GLU A 102 25.33 -11.98 7.91
N LEU A 103 25.70 -12.02 6.63
CA LEU A 103 26.64 -12.99 6.09
C LEU A 103 27.99 -12.90 6.83
N PRO A 104 28.55 -14.06 7.23
CA PRO A 104 29.87 -14.14 7.87
C PRO A 104 30.95 -13.54 6.98
N ASP A 105 31.90 -12.84 7.60
CA ASP A 105 33.06 -12.28 6.91
C ASP A 105 33.99 -13.34 6.34
N GLU A 106 34.06 -14.50 7.00
CA GLU A 106 34.97 -15.57 6.62
C GLU A 106 34.23 -16.88 6.39
N ARG A 107 34.70 -17.62 5.38
CA ARG A 107 34.26 -18.99 5.13
C ARG A 107 34.84 -19.90 6.22
N PRO A 108 34.16 -20.96 6.67
CA PRO A 108 34.68 -21.90 7.67
C PRO A 108 36.12 -22.34 7.36
N GLU A 109 36.97 -22.39 8.39
CA GLU A 109 38.43 -22.58 8.28
C GLU A 109 38.81 -23.80 7.43
N ARG A 110 38.03 -24.88 7.57
CA ARG A 110 38.24 -26.14 6.83
C ARG A 110 38.18 -25.96 5.31
N GLU A 111 37.20 -25.22 4.82
CA GLU A 111 37.00 -24.91 3.39
C GLU A 111 37.95 -23.81 2.91
N ALA A 112 38.31 -22.87 3.80
CA ALA A 112 39.29 -21.84 3.50
C ALA A 112 40.70 -22.40 3.28
N HIS A 113 41.05 -23.49 3.97
CA HIS A 113 42.32 -24.21 3.75
C HIS A 113 42.30 -25.09 2.50
N GLU A 114 41.15 -25.69 2.17
CA GLU A 114 41.01 -26.55 0.99
C GLU A 114 40.98 -25.73 -0.32
N TYR A 115 40.36 -24.54 -0.29
CA TYR A 115 40.23 -23.67 -1.46
C TYR A 115 40.50 -22.17 -1.13
N PRO A 116 41.78 -21.78 -0.98
CA PRO A 116 42.14 -20.43 -0.54
C PRO A 116 41.72 -19.33 -1.54
N ALA A 117 41.79 -19.61 -2.84
CA ALA A 117 41.39 -18.65 -3.88
C ALA A 117 39.89 -18.31 -3.83
N GLU A 118 39.06 -19.28 -3.48
CA GLU A 118 37.60 -19.12 -3.37
C GLU A 118 37.22 -18.40 -2.08
N ALA A 119 37.93 -18.66 -0.98
CA ALA A 119 37.77 -17.91 0.27
C ALA A 119 38.09 -16.41 0.10
N HIS A 120 39.10 -16.06 -0.70
CA HIS A 120 39.38 -14.66 -1.03
C HIS A 120 38.28 -14.02 -1.90
N ARG A 121 37.73 -14.76 -2.87
CA ARG A 121 36.61 -14.28 -3.70
C ARG A 121 35.35 -14.07 -2.89
N TYR A 122 35.05 -14.99 -1.98
CA TYR A 122 33.93 -14.88 -1.04
C TYR A 122 34.06 -13.61 -0.18
N ARG A 123 35.23 -13.40 0.45
CA ARG A 123 35.52 -12.18 1.24
C ARG A 123 35.30 -10.90 0.43
N ALA A 124 35.82 -10.85 -0.80
CA ALA A 124 35.62 -9.70 -1.68
C ALA A 124 34.14 -9.48 -2.06
N ALA A 125 33.38 -10.56 -2.25
CA ALA A 125 31.95 -10.50 -2.57
C ALA A 125 31.13 -9.99 -1.37
N VAL A 126 31.37 -10.50 -0.16
CA VAL A 126 30.70 -10.05 1.08
C VAL A 126 30.99 -8.57 1.34
N ALA A 127 32.24 -8.14 1.20
CA ALA A 127 32.60 -6.73 1.35
C ALA A 127 31.86 -5.82 0.36
N ARG A 128 31.79 -6.23 -0.92
CA ARG A 128 31.05 -5.48 -1.95
C ARG A 128 29.55 -5.45 -1.67
N LEU A 129 28.99 -6.53 -1.15
CA LEU A 129 27.58 -6.60 -0.82
C LEU A 129 27.23 -5.65 0.34
N ARG A 130 28.07 -5.59 1.37
CA ARG A 130 27.92 -4.64 2.49
C ARG A 130 27.96 -3.19 1.99
N GLU A 131 28.95 -2.85 1.18
CA GLU A 131 29.04 -1.52 0.57
C GLU A 131 27.79 -1.15 -0.24
N LEU A 132 27.28 -2.07 -1.07
CA LEU A 132 26.06 -1.84 -1.85
C LEU A 132 24.84 -1.68 -0.95
N SER A 133 24.78 -2.41 0.17
CA SER A 133 23.70 -2.30 1.15
C SER A 133 23.68 -0.93 1.83
N GLU A 134 24.84 -0.42 2.23
CA GLU A 134 25.00 0.91 2.83
C GLU A 134 24.59 2.01 1.84
N ARG A 135 25.04 1.89 0.57
CA ARG A 135 24.65 2.81 -0.50
C ARG A 135 23.14 2.80 -0.73
N ARG A 136 22.50 1.62 -0.71
CA ARG A 136 21.05 1.48 -0.84
C ARG A 136 20.31 2.18 0.30
N GLU A 137 20.79 2.05 1.53
CA GLU A 137 20.20 2.72 2.70
C GLU A 137 20.34 4.24 2.64
N ALA A 138 21.53 4.73 2.30
CA ALA A 138 21.75 6.17 2.10
C ALA A 138 20.82 6.75 1.03
N LEU A 139 20.64 6.03 -0.08
CA LEU A 139 19.69 6.40 -1.14
C LEU A 139 18.24 6.35 -0.66
N ALA A 140 17.84 5.32 0.10
CA ALA A 140 16.50 5.19 0.64
C ALA A 140 16.16 6.37 1.58
N VAL A 141 17.08 6.77 2.45
CA VAL A 141 16.94 7.96 3.30
C VAL A 141 16.78 9.22 2.46
N ARG A 142 17.60 9.40 1.42
CA ARG A 142 17.50 10.55 0.51
C ARG A 142 16.17 10.60 -0.21
N VAL A 143 15.71 9.47 -0.76
CA VAL A 143 14.40 9.36 -1.42
C VAL A 143 13.27 9.66 -0.44
N GLY A 144 13.34 9.15 0.80
CA GLY A 144 12.37 9.46 1.85
C GLY A 144 12.30 10.95 2.19
N ARG A 145 13.46 11.64 2.27
CA ARG A 145 13.51 13.10 2.44
C ARG A 145 12.87 13.84 1.26
N LEU A 146 13.23 13.48 0.03
CA LEU A 146 12.68 14.10 -1.17
C LEU A 146 11.17 13.88 -1.31
N ARG A 147 10.67 12.70 -0.97
CA ARG A 147 9.23 12.41 -0.96
C ARG A 147 8.47 13.27 0.07
N ARG A 148 9.03 13.46 1.27
CA ARG A 148 8.45 14.35 2.29
C ARG A 148 8.40 15.80 1.82
N VAL A 149 9.50 16.29 1.25
CA VAL A 149 9.54 17.65 0.67
C VAL A 149 8.54 17.78 -0.46
N ARG A 150 8.46 16.79 -1.36
CA ARG A 150 7.47 16.78 -2.44
C ARG A 150 6.05 16.85 -1.89
N ALA A 151 5.70 16.05 -0.89
CA ALA A 151 4.38 16.08 -0.27
C ALA A 151 4.04 17.47 0.30
N ALA A 152 4.96 18.05 1.08
CA ALA A 152 4.77 19.40 1.62
C ALA A 152 4.64 20.49 0.52
N VAL A 153 5.33 20.31 -0.61
CA VAL A 153 5.21 21.23 -1.76
C VAL A 153 3.89 21.03 -2.51
N GLU A 154 3.40 19.79 -2.66
CA GLU A 154 2.08 19.53 -3.26
C GLU A 154 0.96 20.13 -2.41
N ASP A 155 1.04 20.06 -1.08
CA ASP A 155 0.05 20.68 -0.18
C ASP A 155 0.02 22.22 -0.31
N LEU A 156 1.13 22.81 -0.77
CA LEU A 156 1.26 24.25 -1.03
C LEU A 156 0.90 24.63 -2.48
N ARG A 157 0.81 23.66 -3.39
CA ARG A 157 0.42 23.91 -4.78
C ARG A 157 -1.09 24.04 -4.87
N THR A 158 -1.55 25.13 -5.47
CA THR A 158 -2.93 25.28 -5.90
C THR A 158 -3.23 24.23 -6.97
N GLY A 159 -4.13 23.30 -6.67
CA GLY A 159 -4.72 22.45 -7.69
C GLY A 159 -5.54 23.28 -8.68
N ASP A 160 -5.90 22.69 -9.82
CA ASP A 160 -6.71 23.25 -10.93
C ASP A 160 -8.17 23.62 -10.52
N GLY A 161 -8.42 23.76 -9.21
CA GLY A 161 -9.70 24.08 -8.58
C GLY A 161 -9.56 24.88 -7.28
N GLY A 162 -8.46 25.61 -7.07
CA GLY A 162 -8.34 26.65 -6.04
C GLY A 162 -7.97 26.19 -4.62
N ALA A 163 -8.23 24.94 -4.22
CA ALA A 163 -8.06 24.49 -2.83
C ALA A 163 -6.59 24.24 -2.39
N GLY A 164 -5.74 25.27 -2.41
CA GLY A 164 -4.39 25.26 -1.83
C GLY A 164 -4.21 26.39 -0.81
N LEU A 165 -3.30 26.22 0.15
CA LEU A 165 -3.01 27.20 1.22
C LEU A 165 -2.66 28.62 0.71
N GLN A 166 -2.31 28.79 -0.57
CA GLN A 166 -2.07 30.09 -1.19
C GLN A 166 -3.32 30.98 -1.37
N GLU A 167 -4.53 30.44 -1.39
CA GLU A 167 -5.76 31.27 -1.45
C GLU A 167 -5.99 32.07 -0.15
N ASN A 168 -5.46 31.59 0.99
CA ASN A 168 -5.56 32.27 2.28
C ASN A 168 -4.41 33.26 2.54
N LEU A 169 -3.45 33.38 1.62
CA LEU A 169 -2.47 34.47 1.73
C LEU A 169 -3.18 35.79 1.41
N ALA A 170 -3.26 36.67 2.40
CA ALA A 170 -3.69 38.06 2.26
C ALA A 170 -2.67 38.82 1.39
N THR A 171 -2.73 38.60 0.09
CA THR A 171 -2.00 39.39 -0.89
C THR A 171 -2.67 40.75 -1.01
N ARG A 172 -1.87 41.79 -1.28
CA ARG A 172 -2.35 43.16 -1.49
C ARG A 172 -3.33 43.16 -2.67
N GLY A 173 -4.60 43.50 -2.42
CA GLY A 173 -5.71 43.41 -3.38
C GLY A 173 -6.62 42.18 -3.23
N SER A 174 -6.46 41.38 -2.18
CA SER A 174 -7.29 40.19 -1.93
C SER A 174 -8.77 40.53 -1.70
N ALA A 175 -9.66 39.55 -1.89
CA ALA A 175 -11.09 39.71 -1.62
C ALA A 175 -11.36 40.12 -0.16
N VAL A 176 -10.56 39.63 0.78
CA VAL A 176 -10.66 39.97 2.21
C VAL A 176 -10.27 41.43 2.47
N GLU A 177 -9.21 41.95 1.85
CA GLU A 177 -8.81 43.37 2.00
C GLU A 177 -9.89 44.31 1.47
N ARG A 178 -10.53 43.97 0.35
CA ARG A 178 -11.67 44.72 -0.20
C ARG A 178 -12.89 44.67 0.70
N GLU A 179 -13.17 43.53 1.34
CA GLU A 179 -14.29 43.42 2.28
C GLU A 179 -14.03 44.20 3.57
N LEU A 180 -12.79 44.19 4.08
CA LEU A 180 -12.38 45.00 5.23
C LEU A 180 -12.45 46.50 4.93
N GLU A 181 -12.06 46.93 3.74
CA GLU A 181 -12.21 48.33 3.32
C GLU A 181 -13.70 48.70 3.20
N ARG A 182 -14.54 47.78 2.69
CA ARG A 182 -15.99 47.98 2.62
C ARG A 182 -16.63 48.06 4.01
N MET A 183 -16.23 47.21 4.95
CA MET A 183 -16.66 47.28 6.35
C MET A 183 -16.21 48.58 7.02
N ARG A 184 -14.99 49.04 6.73
CA ARG A 184 -14.48 50.32 7.26
C ARG A 184 -15.28 51.51 6.73
N LEU A 185 -15.67 51.49 5.46
CA LEU A 185 -16.58 52.47 4.89
C LEU A 185 -17.98 52.37 5.51
N LEU A 186 -18.50 51.16 5.73
CA LEU A 186 -19.83 50.97 6.30
C LEU A 186 -19.91 51.46 7.75
N MET A 187 -18.90 51.18 8.58
CA MET A 187 -18.83 51.75 9.93
C MET A 187 -18.73 53.27 9.91
N GLY A 188 -17.96 53.85 8.98
CA GLY A 188 -17.94 55.30 8.79
C GLY A 188 -19.30 55.87 8.39
N VAL A 189 -20.08 55.15 7.57
CA VAL A 189 -21.44 55.56 7.19
C VAL A 189 -22.42 55.43 8.35
N GLU A 190 -22.32 54.39 9.19
CA GLU A 190 -23.13 54.26 10.40
C GLU A 190 -22.85 55.40 11.39
N GLU A 191 -21.59 55.77 11.59
CA GLU A 191 -21.19 56.92 12.43
C GLU A 191 -21.77 58.25 11.91
N PHE A 192 -21.82 58.42 10.58
CA PHE A 192 -22.46 59.58 9.94
C PHE A 192 -24.00 59.58 9.99
N LEU A 193 -24.63 58.42 10.11
CA LEU A 193 -26.08 58.30 10.26
C LEU A 193 -26.52 58.53 11.70
N ASP A 194 -25.74 58.07 12.68
CA ASP A 194 -25.97 58.35 14.10
C ASP A 194 -25.86 59.86 14.40
N GLU A 195 -24.91 60.57 13.80
CA GLU A 195 -24.79 62.03 13.95
C GLU A 195 -25.96 62.84 13.34
N ARG A 196 -26.67 62.28 12.34
CA ARG A 196 -27.85 62.95 11.73
C ARG A 196 -29.14 62.67 12.49
N VAL A 197 -29.33 61.46 13.01
CA VAL A 197 -30.52 61.09 13.78
C VAL A 197 -30.57 61.87 15.10
N PHE A 198 -29.42 62.23 15.70
CA PHE A 198 -29.36 63.06 16.90
C PHE A 198 -29.56 64.57 16.68
N ARG A 199 -29.63 65.05 15.43
CA ARG A 199 -29.79 66.50 15.14
C ARG A 199 -31.23 66.91 14.81
N ASP A 200 -32.08 65.96 14.42
CA ASP A 200 -33.47 66.21 14.02
C ASP A 200 -34.52 65.61 15.01
N ALA A 201 -34.15 65.38 16.28
CA ALA A 201 -35.04 64.95 17.37
C ALA A 201 -35.16 66.00 18.48
#